data_AF-R5VSX0-F1
#
_entry.id   AF-R5VSX0-F1
#
_cell.length_a   1.000
_cell.length_b   1.000
_cell.length_c   1.000
_cell.angle_alpha   90.00
_cell.angle_beta   90.00
_cell.angle_gamma   90.00
#
_symmetry.space_group_name_H-M   'P 1'
#
loop_
_entity.id
_entity.type
_entity.pdbx_description
1 polymer ?
#
loop_
_entity_poly.entity_id
_entity_poly.type
_entity_poly.pdbx_seq_one_letter_code
_entity_poly.pdbx_strand_id
1 'polypeptide(L)'
;MKTHIKMGVAVFLLSILSVAGIKSPKIKAEMIDSFPKFYEITDVEIDGHTYQAIMYSINENSGKGKKEIRLLGLHTEEDTIYIPESIDGMPVTSVGGGTYFACENTKNFTEAQTKEKRYLLWSADPNKEYKEVVLPSTLKVVGSRCFSAVKINKVVVPKQVIYMGGGTGLKEVVIQGQDTTIGIQAFEKGRLQKITFPKKYHGKLEYRAFSGSQIESFVWPDHSSSNGWRKIGTSLFNGCKKLKKVTFPKYLDYVYIPSGCFSDCKKLKQLTFPRNIDKVIYKYMGVSDNQPYGPRKLVFKGKNTRLRGLKAAEFLNSNRVGKKYKIDLKKKDLLTTIKVVAPKKSKAIQYAKKAYRIQKIYKNSSVDNDLWKDLWHEYGKKGYKLAKVKWSYLK
;
A
#
# COMPACT_ATOMS: atom_id res chain seq x y z
N MET A 1 29.83 -23.13 -19.77
CA MET A 1 28.88 -23.22 -20.89
C MET A 1 28.28 -21.84 -21.13
N LYS A 2 28.73 -21.14 -22.17
CA LYS A 2 28.06 -19.92 -22.66
C LYS A 2 26.85 -20.39 -23.48
N THR A 3 25.64 -20.24 -22.96
CA THR A 3 24.42 -20.47 -23.75
C THR A 3 24.30 -19.36 -24.78
N HIS A 4 24.71 -19.66 -26.01
CA HIS A 4 24.37 -18.86 -27.18
C HIS A 4 22.86 -19.02 -27.44
N ILE A 5 22.06 -18.10 -26.91
CA ILE A 5 20.66 -17.93 -27.32
C ILE A 5 20.71 -17.19 -28.65
N LYS A 6 20.28 -17.86 -29.74
CA LYS A 6 20.13 -17.25 -31.06
C LYS A 6 19.10 -16.11 -30.94
N MET A 7 19.50 -14.87 -31.23
CA MET A 7 18.57 -13.75 -31.41
C MET A 7 17.70 -14.01 -32.63
N GLY A 8 16.52 -14.60 -32.43
CA GLY A 8 15.47 -14.60 -33.45
C GLY A 8 14.76 -13.25 -33.44
N VAL A 9 15.20 -12.30 -34.27
CA VAL A 9 14.43 -11.07 -34.51
C VAL A 9 13.21 -11.45 -35.34
N ALA A 10 12.07 -11.75 -34.71
CA ALA A 10 10.80 -11.74 -35.41
C ALA A 10 10.33 -10.28 -35.52
N VAL A 11 10.41 -9.73 -36.73
CA VAL A 11 9.89 -8.40 -37.03
C VAL A 11 8.38 -8.50 -37.21
N PHE A 12 7.62 -7.95 -36.28
CA PHE A 12 6.21 -7.67 -36.54
C PHE A 12 6.09 -6.25 -37.11
N LEU A 13 5.39 -6.13 -38.25
CA LEU A 13 5.04 -4.83 -38.82
C LEU A 13 3.74 -4.40 -38.16
N LEU A 14 3.82 -3.45 -37.23
CA LEU A 14 2.62 -2.89 -36.60
C LEU A 14 2.02 -1.79 -37.49
N SER A 15 0.70 -1.71 -37.52
CA SER A 15 -0.03 -0.60 -38.11
C SER A 15 -0.59 0.28 -37.00
N ILE A 16 -0.01 1.46 -36.79
CA ILE A 16 -0.49 2.40 -35.77
C ILE A 16 -1.40 3.40 -36.47
N LEU A 17 -2.72 3.34 -36.25
CA LEU A 17 -3.64 4.33 -36.81
C LEU A 17 -3.27 5.73 -36.28
N SER A 18 -2.77 6.60 -37.15
CA SER A 18 -2.61 8.02 -36.84
C SER A 18 -3.90 8.77 -37.20
N VAL A 19 -4.27 9.74 -36.37
CA VAL A 19 -5.42 10.62 -36.62
C VAL A 19 -5.00 11.69 -37.63
N ALA A 20 -4.80 11.31 -38.91
CA ALA A 20 -4.61 12.27 -40.02
C ALA A 20 -4.69 11.68 -41.44
N GLY A 21 -5.11 10.43 -41.65
CA GLY A 21 -5.18 9.86 -43.02
C GLY A 21 -3.82 9.66 -43.71
N ILE A 22 -2.71 9.81 -42.98
CA ILE A 22 -1.37 9.48 -43.44
C ILE A 22 -1.11 8.01 -43.11
N LYS A 23 -0.76 7.19 -44.11
CA LYS A 23 -0.28 5.82 -43.90
C LYS A 23 0.82 5.83 -42.84
N SER A 24 0.58 5.16 -41.73
CA SER A 24 1.52 4.99 -40.64
C SER A 24 2.83 4.41 -41.14
N PRO A 25 3.99 4.85 -40.62
CA PRO A 25 5.21 4.07 -40.77
C PRO A 25 4.93 2.66 -40.21
N LYS A 26 5.29 1.61 -40.95
CA LYS A 26 5.29 0.25 -40.39
C LYS A 26 6.39 0.22 -39.34
N ILE A 27 6.03 0.30 -38.06
CA ILE A 27 7.01 0.25 -36.98
C ILE A 27 7.38 -1.20 -36.73
N LYS A 28 8.68 -1.46 -36.69
CA LYS A 28 9.22 -2.79 -36.38
C LYS A 28 9.16 -2.98 -34.87
N ALA A 29 8.27 -3.84 -34.40
CA ALA A 29 8.42 -4.39 -33.06
C ALA A 29 9.49 -5.48 -33.09
N GLU A 30 10.53 -5.31 -32.30
CA GLU A 30 11.57 -6.32 -32.10
C GLU A 30 11.10 -7.28 -31.01
N MET A 31 10.89 -8.55 -31.37
CA MET A 31 10.63 -9.59 -30.38
C MET A 31 11.92 -9.90 -29.62
N ILE A 32 11.86 -9.86 -28.30
CA ILE A 32 12.91 -10.33 -27.43
C ILE A 32 12.58 -11.78 -27.07
N ASP A 33 13.40 -12.71 -27.56
CA ASP A 33 13.22 -14.15 -27.34
C ASP A 33 13.53 -14.51 -25.87
N SER A 34 12.52 -14.34 -25.03
CA SER A 34 12.50 -14.65 -23.61
C SER A 34 11.24 -15.42 -23.23
N PHE A 35 11.24 -16.05 -22.06
CA PHE A 35 10.02 -16.64 -21.49
C PHE A 35 9.61 -15.87 -20.23
N PRO A 36 8.50 -15.11 -20.24
CA PRO A 36 7.55 -14.90 -21.35
C PRO A 36 8.11 -13.97 -22.46
N LYS A 37 7.47 -13.98 -23.64
CA LYS A 37 7.86 -13.14 -24.78
C LYS A 37 7.61 -11.65 -24.50
N PHE A 38 8.60 -10.82 -24.85
CA PHE A 38 8.49 -9.37 -24.78
C PHE A 38 8.70 -8.74 -26.16
N TYR A 39 8.17 -7.54 -26.31
CA TYR A 39 8.25 -6.74 -27.52
C TYR A 39 8.80 -5.37 -27.15
N GLU A 40 9.75 -4.88 -27.94
CA GLU A 40 10.28 -3.53 -27.86
C GLU A 40 9.96 -2.79 -29.17
N ILE A 41 9.40 -1.60 -29.06
CA ILE A 41 9.22 -0.66 -30.18
C ILE A 41 9.97 0.63 -29.84
N THR A 42 10.65 1.22 -30.81
CA THR A 42 11.45 2.44 -30.61
C THR A 42 10.98 3.56 -31.53
N ASP A 43 11.26 4.80 -31.13
CA ASP A 43 11.01 6.02 -31.91
C ASP A 43 9.61 6.05 -32.54
N VAL A 44 8.60 5.90 -31.67
CA VAL A 44 7.20 5.71 -32.06
C VAL A 44 6.32 6.82 -31.52
N GLU A 45 5.32 7.21 -32.31
CA GLU A 45 4.20 8.04 -31.87
C GLU A 45 2.94 7.17 -31.67
N ILE A 46 2.32 7.23 -30.48
CA ILE A 46 1.05 6.55 -30.16
C ILE A 46 0.15 7.52 -29.41
N ASP A 47 -1.11 7.61 -29.80
CA ASP A 47 -2.11 8.50 -29.19
C ASP A 47 -1.68 9.99 -29.15
N GLY A 48 -0.85 10.42 -30.11
CA GLY A 48 -0.30 11.78 -30.20
C GLY A 48 0.89 12.07 -29.28
N HIS A 49 1.47 11.03 -28.69
CA HIS A 49 2.62 11.12 -27.77
C HIS A 49 3.83 10.37 -28.31
N THR A 50 5.02 10.89 -28.00
CA THR A 50 6.28 10.37 -28.54
C THR A 50 7.02 9.52 -27.52
N TYR A 51 7.54 8.39 -27.98
CA TYR A 51 8.27 7.43 -27.16
C TYR A 51 9.55 7.00 -27.85
N GLN A 52 10.68 7.18 -27.16
CA GLN A 52 11.97 6.63 -27.60
C GLN A 52 11.96 5.11 -27.57
N ALA A 53 11.29 4.52 -26.57
CA ALA A 53 11.11 3.08 -26.46
C ALA A 53 9.86 2.73 -25.67
N ILE A 54 9.15 1.69 -26.08
CA ILE A 54 8.12 1.03 -25.29
C ILE A 54 8.43 -0.45 -25.25
N MET A 55 8.39 -1.03 -24.05
CA MET A 55 8.45 -2.47 -23.86
C MET A 55 7.13 -2.99 -23.32
N TYR A 56 6.66 -4.10 -23.87
CA TYR A 56 5.39 -4.71 -23.48
C TYR A 56 5.36 -6.23 -23.68
N SER A 57 4.39 -6.89 -23.06
CA SER A 57 4.02 -8.27 -23.37
C SER A 57 2.58 -8.36 -23.85
N ILE A 58 2.29 -9.35 -24.69
CA ILE A 58 0.94 -9.68 -25.11
C ILE A 58 0.45 -10.82 -24.23
N ASN A 59 -0.63 -10.58 -23.49
CA ASN A 59 -1.33 -11.61 -22.75
C ASN A 59 -2.47 -12.16 -23.63
N GLU A 60 -2.42 -13.46 -23.90
CA GLU A 60 -3.53 -14.17 -24.54
C GLU A 60 -4.36 -14.84 -23.45
N ASN A 61 -5.59 -14.37 -23.25
CA ASN A 61 -6.49 -15.00 -22.31
C ASN A 61 -7.06 -16.26 -22.97
N SER A 62 -6.65 -17.43 -22.48
CA SER A 62 -6.81 -18.75 -23.12
C SER A 62 -8.26 -19.19 -23.40
N GLY A 63 -9.26 -18.44 -22.94
CA GLY A 63 -10.68 -18.76 -23.10
C GLY A 63 -11.48 -17.88 -24.07
N LYS A 64 -10.93 -16.77 -24.61
CA LYS A 64 -11.71 -15.83 -25.47
C LYS A 64 -10.95 -15.28 -26.68
N GLY A 65 -9.69 -15.66 -26.89
CA GLY A 65 -8.88 -15.16 -28.01
C GLY A 65 -8.57 -13.66 -27.98
N LYS A 66 -8.96 -12.94 -26.92
CA LYS A 66 -8.70 -11.50 -26.80
C LYS A 66 -7.26 -11.28 -26.36
N LYS A 67 -6.49 -10.61 -27.21
CA LYS A 67 -5.14 -10.13 -26.93
C LYS A 67 -5.20 -8.83 -26.15
N GLU A 68 -4.42 -8.75 -25.07
CA GLU A 68 -4.31 -7.55 -24.25
C GLU A 68 -2.85 -7.24 -23.95
N ILE A 69 -2.53 -5.96 -23.82
CA ILE A 69 -1.17 -5.49 -23.59
C ILE A 69 -0.93 -5.31 -22.10
N ARG A 70 0.18 -5.89 -21.63
CA ARG A 70 0.83 -5.46 -20.40
C ARG A 70 2.00 -4.56 -20.77
N LEU A 71 1.90 -3.28 -20.43
CA LEU A 71 3.01 -2.35 -20.59
C LEU A 71 4.04 -2.62 -19.51
N LEU A 72 5.29 -2.75 -19.92
CA LEU A 72 6.38 -3.17 -19.06
C LEU A 72 7.30 -1.98 -18.79
N GLY A 73 7.74 -1.26 -19.81
CA GLY A 73 8.57 -0.05 -19.68
C GLY A 73 8.25 0.95 -20.79
N LEU A 74 8.64 2.21 -20.58
CA LEU A 74 8.34 3.30 -21.50
C LEU A 74 9.36 4.43 -21.33
N HIS A 75 10.02 4.85 -22.40
CA HIS A 75 10.93 5.99 -22.40
C HIS A 75 10.32 7.14 -23.20
N THR A 76 10.16 8.29 -22.55
CA THR A 76 9.64 9.51 -23.15
C THR A 76 10.42 10.73 -22.65
N GLU A 77 10.54 11.74 -23.50
CA GLU A 77 11.11 13.04 -23.14
C GLU A 77 10.06 14.03 -22.64
N GLU A 78 8.77 13.68 -22.73
CA GLU A 78 7.68 14.52 -22.25
C GLU A 78 7.73 14.69 -20.71
N ASP A 79 7.23 15.81 -20.19
CA ASP A 79 7.16 16.07 -18.74
C ASP A 79 6.02 15.31 -18.05
N THR A 80 5.16 14.67 -18.84
CA THR A 80 4.04 13.83 -18.42
C THR A 80 4.20 12.45 -19.05
N ILE A 81 4.00 11.40 -18.27
CA ILE A 81 4.01 10.04 -18.80
C ILE A 81 2.61 9.72 -19.29
N TYR A 82 2.46 9.51 -20.59
CA TYR A 82 1.22 9.00 -21.18
C TYR A 82 1.34 7.50 -21.36
N ILE A 83 0.40 6.75 -20.78
CA ILE A 83 0.29 5.31 -21.00
C ILE A 83 -0.70 5.12 -22.16
N PRO A 84 -0.29 4.50 -23.29
CA PRO A 84 -1.17 4.37 -24.46
C PRO A 84 -2.48 3.64 -24.16
N GLU A 85 -3.57 3.99 -24.84
CA GLU A 85 -4.86 3.28 -24.76
C GLU A 85 -4.76 1.88 -25.38
N SER A 86 -4.00 1.76 -26.46
CA SER A 86 -3.73 0.50 -27.18
C SER A 86 -2.38 0.51 -27.88
N ILE A 87 -1.85 -0.67 -28.19
CA ILE A 87 -0.70 -0.85 -29.09
C ILE A 87 -1.16 -1.84 -30.16
N ASP A 88 -1.13 -1.42 -31.43
CA ASP A 88 -1.58 -2.24 -32.58
C ASP A 88 -3.02 -2.76 -32.41
N GLY A 89 -3.92 -1.88 -31.98
CA GLY A 89 -5.33 -2.20 -31.72
C GLY A 89 -5.59 -3.07 -30.48
N MET A 90 -4.54 -3.57 -29.82
CA MET A 90 -4.66 -4.35 -28.59
C MET A 90 -4.69 -3.42 -27.37
N PRO A 91 -5.71 -3.48 -26.50
CA PRO A 91 -5.85 -2.55 -25.38
C PRO A 91 -4.78 -2.75 -24.31
N VAL A 92 -4.27 -1.66 -23.74
CA VAL A 92 -3.36 -1.68 -22.59
C VAL A 92 -4.14 -1.87 -21.29
N THR A 93 -4.24 -3.11 -20.83
CA THR A 93 -5.05 -3.45 -19.64
C THR A 93 -4.24 -3.57 -18.36
N SER A 94 -2.91 -3.64 -18.44
CA SER A 94 -2.05 -3.61 -17.26
C SER A 94 -0.73 -2.87 -17.49
N VAL A 95 -0.20 -2.26 -16.43
CA VAL A 95 1.14 -1.67 -16.41
C VAL A 95 1.97 -2.29 -15.29
N GLY A 96 3.23 -2.59 -15.57
CA GLY A 96 4.12 -3.29 -14.65
C GLY A 96 3.61 -4.68 -14.26
N GLY A 97 4.06 -5.17 -13.10
CA GLY A 97 3.68 -6.49 -12.60
C GLY A 97 4.34 -7.62 -13.39
N GLY A 98 5.53 -8.03 -12.97
CA GLY A 98 6.28 -9.13 -13.55
C GLY A 98 7.41 -9.51 -12.61
N THR A 99 7.73 -10.79 -12.56
CA THR A 99 8.92 -11.31 -11.86
C THR A 99 10.18 -10.65 -12.40
N TYR A 100 11.23 -10.69 -11.58
CA TYR A 100 12.58 -10.20 -11.82
C TYR A 100 13.16 -10.68 -13.14
N PHE A 101 12.87 -10.00 -14.23
CA PHE A 101 13.59 -10.18 -15.48
C PHE A 101 14.49 -8.97 -15.62
N ALA A 102 15.78 -9.16 -15.27
CA ALA A 102 16.80 -8.33 -15.86
C ALA A 102 16.63 -8.49 -17.37
N CYS A 103 16.29 -7.41 -18.06
CA CYS A 103 16.18 -7.41 -19.50
C CYS A 103 17.61 -7.36 -20.07
N GLU A 104 18.36 -8.46 -19.92
CA GLU A 104 19.77 -8.57 -20.34
C GLU A 104 19.96 -8.30 -21.84
N ASN A 105 18.89 -8.39 -22.65
CA ASN A 105 18.92 -8.27 -24.11
C ASN A 105 18.03 -7.15 -24.69
N THR A 106 17.64 -6.14 -23.89
CA THR A 106 16.93 -4.96 -24.44
C THR A 106 17.91 -3.88 -24.89
N LYS A 107 17.59 -3.18 -25.98
CA LYS A 107 18.42 -2.07 -26.48
C LYS A 107 18.27 -0.85 -25.59
N ASN A 108 17.03 -0.53 -25.22
CA ASN A 108 16.72 0.69 -24.47
C ASN A 108 16.47 0.45 -22.96
N PHE A 109 16.41 -0.79 -22.49
CA PHE A 109 16.10 -1.12 -21.07
C PHE A 109 17.20 -1.97 -20.40
N THR A 110 18.46 -1.64 -20.67
CA THR A 110 19.63 -2.48 -20.33
C THR A 110 19.74 -2.84 -18.84
N GLU A 111 20.48 -3.91 -18.53
CA GLU A 111 20.76 -4.31 -17.15
C GLU A 111 21.40 -3.16 -16.35
N ALA A 112 22.37 -2.43 -16.90
CA ALA A 112 23.03 -1.32 -16.20
C ALA A 112 22.04 -0.25 -15.71
N GLN A 113 21.00 0.04 -16.50
CA GLN A 113 19.95 1.00 -16.13
C GLN A 113 18.92 0.39 -15.15
N THR A 114 18.75 -0.95 -15.15
CA THR A 114 17.71 -1.66 -14.38
C THR A 114 18.22 -2.36 -13.09
N LYS A 115 19.54 -2.60 -12.95
CA LYS A 115 20.18 -3.44 -11.91
C LYS A 115 19.94 -2.95 -10.48
N GLU A 116 19.94 -1.64 -10.27
CA GLU A 116 19.65 -1.06 -8.95
C GLU A 116 18.16 -1.04 -8.62
N LYS A 117 17.31 -0.91 -9.65
CA LYS A 117 15.91 -0.60 -9.46
C LYS A 117 15.01 -1.83 -9.54
N ARG A 118 15.37 -2.91 -10.23
CA ARG A 118 14.56 -4.16 -10.35
C ARG A 118 13.12 -3.93 -10.87
N TYR A 119 12.86 -2.74 -11.40
CA TYR A 119 11.58 -2.33 -11.97
C TYR A 119 11.89 -1.61 -13.28
N LEU A 120 10.98 -1.77 -14.22
CA LEU A 120 11.13 -1.29 -15.57
C LEU A 120 11.00 0.24 -15.62
N LEU A 121 11.86 0.83 -16.45
CA LEU A 121 12.17 2.25 -16.45
C LEU A 121 11.10 3.02 -17.23
N TRP A 122 10.74 4.19 -16.70
CA TRP A 122 9.76 5.10 -17.28
C TRP A 122 10.39 6.42 -17.78
N SER A 123 11.73 6.52 -17.81
CA SER A 123 12.45 7.78 -17.97
C SER A 123 13.87 7.58 -18.50
N ALA A 124 14.29 8.45 -19.43
CA ALA A 124 15.68 8.58 -19.85
C ALA A 124 16.59 9.15 -18.74
N ASP A 125 16.04 10.03 -17.88
CA ASP A 125 16.75 10.59 -16.73
C ASP A 125 16.19 10.02 -15.40
N PRO A 126 16.98 9.29 -14.59
CA PRO A 126 16.55 8.75 -13.30
C PRO A 126 16.26 9.84 -12.24
N ASN A 127 16.68 11.08 -12.45
CA ASN A 127 16.45 12.21 -11.56
C ASN A 127 15.22 13.04 -11.93
N LYS A 128 14.73 12.94 -13.17
CA LYS A 128 13.55 13.65 -13.67
C LYS A 128 12.34 13.41 -12.77
N GLU A 129 11.64 14.50 -12.47
CA GLU A 129 10.40 14.49 -11.72
C GLU A 129 9.24 14.87 -12.64
N TYR A 130 8.42 13.88 -12.98
CA TYR A 130 7.27 14.03 -13.87
C TYR A 130 6.13 14.77 -13.17
N LYS A 131 5.45 15.64 -13.93
CA LYS A 131 4.26 16.35 -13.47
C LYS A 131 3.15 15.37 -13.11
N GLU A 132 2.86 14.44 -14.01
CA GLU A 132 1.87 13.39 -13.77
C GLU A 132 2.11 12.16 -14.65
N VAL A 133 1.31 11.13 -14.38
CA VAL A 133 1.11 10.00 -15.29
C VAL A 133 -0.38 9.91 -15.63
N VAL A 134 -0.68 9.84 -16.92
CA VAL A 134 -2.03 9.67 -17.46
C VAL A 134 -2.25 8.19 -17.76
N LEU A 135 -3.24 7.61 -17.10
CA LEU A 135 -3.58 6.19 -17.21
C LEU A 135 -4.78 6.02 -18.17
N PRO A 136 -4.76 5.04 -19.09
CA PRO A 136 -5.78 4.90 -20.11
C PRO A 136 -7.10 4.37 -19.55
N SER A 137 -8.18 4.63 -20.29
CA SER A 137 -9.52 4.12 -20.01
C SER A 137 -9.61 2.58 -20.08
N THR A 138 -8.70 1.95 -20.81
CA THR A 138 -8.58 0.48 -20.93
C THR A 138 -7.94 -0.18 -19.70
N LEU A 139 -7.22 0.58 -18.86
CA LEU A 139 -6.40 0.05 -17.78
C LEU A 139 -7.21 -0.64 -16.68
N LYS A 140 -6.83 -1.86 -16.30
CA LYS A 140 -7.41 -2.62 -15.19
C LYS A 140 -6.47 -2.76 -14.00
N VAL A 141 -5.17 -2.91 -14.25
CA VAL A 141 -4.19 -3.25 -13.19
C VAL A 141 -2.96 -2.37 -13.29
N VAL A 142 -2.61 -1.72 -12.18
CA VAL A 142 -1.25 -1.21 -11.94
C VAL A 142 -0.52 -2.25 -11.09
N GLY A 143 0.50 -2.87 -11.63
CA GLY A 143 1.29 -3.89 -10.96
C GLY A 143 2.10 -3.36 -9.78
N SER A 144 2.54 -4.27 -8.92
CA SER A 144 3.33 -3.94 -7.74
C SER A 144 4.60 -3.17 -8.10
N ARG A 145 4.85 -2.06 -7.40
CA ARG A 145 6.07 -1.24 -7.51
C ARG A 145 6.30 -0.59 -8.89
N CYS A 146 5.30 -0.59 -9.78
CA CYS A 146 5.36 -0.07 -11.15
C CYS A 146 6.05 1.30 -11.24
N PHE A 147 5.73 2.21 -10.32
CA PHE A 147 6.22 3.59 -10.32
C PHE A 147 7.35 3.84 -9.31
N SER A 148 8.23 2.87 -9.08
CA SER A 148 9.33 3.02 -8.11
C SER A 148 10.61 3.59 -8.75
N ALA A 149 10.74 3.53 -10.07
CA ALA A 149 11.94 3.96 -10.77
C ALA A 149 11.98 5.46 -11.10
N VAL A 150 10.83 6.13 -11.06
CA VAL A 150 10.64 7.53 -11.45
C VAL A 150 9.93 8.33 -10.37
N LYS A 151 10.19 9.63 -10.26
CA LYS A 151 9.45 10.52 -9.36
C LYS A 151 8.26 11.10 -10.12
N ILE A 152 7.06 10.91 -9.60
CA ILE A 152 5.83 11.44 -10.20
C ILE A 152 5.10 12.29 -9.16
N ASN A 153 4.69 13.49 -9.55
CA ASN A 153 3.98 14.40 -8.65
C ASN A 153 2.54 13.96 -8.40
N LYS A 154 1.81 13.55 -9.44
CA LYS A 154 0.40 13.16 -9.32
C LYS A 154 0.02 12.00 -10.22
N VAL A 155 -0.87 11.13 -9.74
CA VAL A 155 -1.59 10.15 -10.56
C VAL A 155 -3.07 10.15 -10.22
N VAL A 156 -3.91 10.13 -11.24
CA VAL A 156 -5.35 9.89 -11.11
C VAL A 156 -5.60 8.46 -11.59
N VAL A 157 -6.06 7.60 -10.69
CA VAL A 157 -6.36 6.19 -10.96
C VAL A 157 -7.82 6.07 -11.38
N PRO A 158 -8.12 5.73 -12.65
CA PRO A 158 -9.48 5.68 -13.18
C PRO A 158 -10.40 4.67 -12.48
N LYS A 159 -11.71 4.85 -12.64
CA LYS A 159 -12.76 4.06 -11.94
C LYS A 159 -12.67 2.56 -12.19
N GLN A 160 -12.25 2.16 -13.39
CA GLN A 160 -12.20 0.77 -13.84
C GLN A 160 -10.95 0.00 -13.38
N VAL A 161 -9.98 0.68 -12.75
CA VAL A 161 -8.79 0.04 -12.19
C VAL A 161 -9.16 -0.74 -10.94
N ILE A 162 -8.96 -2.06 -10.98
CA ILE A 162 -9.31 -2.98 -9.89
C ILE A 162 -8.18 -3.14 -8.88
N TYR A 163 -6.93 -2.89 -9.28
CA TYR A 163 -5.75 -3.10 -8.44
C TYR A 163 -4.67 -2.03 -8.67
N MET A 164 -4.20 -1.45 -7.57
CA MET A 164 -3.14 -0.44 -7.52
C MET A 164 -1.98 -0.94 -6.67
N GLY A 165 -0.98 -1.54 -7.33
CA GLY A 165 0.27 -2.02 -6.73
C GLY A 165 1.32 -0.93 -6.48
N GLY A 166 1.05 0.30 -6.88
CA GLY A 166 1.77 1.50 -6.46
C GLY A 166 3.21 1.64 -6.99
N GLY A 167 4.04 2.31 -6.19
CA GLY A 167 5.41 2.67 -6.50
C GLY A 167 5.96 3.73 -5.55
N THR A 168 7.24 3.61 -5.19
CA THR A 168 7.87 4.49 -4.19
C THR A 168 8.04 5.94 -4.66
N GLY A 169 7.97 6.19 -5.97
CA GLY A 169 8.15 7.50 -6.57
C GLY A 169 6.90 8.37 -6.65
N LEU A 170 5.73 7.83 -6.32
CA LEU A 170 4.45 8.56 -6.33
C LEU A 170 4.36 9.50 -5.12
N LYS A 171 4.02 10.78 -5.35
CA LYS A 171 3.80 11.79 -4.29
C LYS A 171 2.33 11.98 -3.95
N GLU A 172 1.46 12.13 -4.95
CA GLU A 172 0.02 12.26 -4.76
C GLU A 172 -0.76 11.25 -5.61
N VAL A 173 -1.75 10.60 -5.00
CA VAL A 173 -2.60 9.58 -5.66
C VAL A 173 -4.07 9.91 -5.44
N VAL A 174 -4.84 9.94 -6.53
CA VAL A 174 -6.30 10.10 -6.51
C VAL A 174 -6.94 8.83 -7.03
N ILE A 175 -7.55 8.04 -6.15
CA ILE A 175 -8.31 6.85 -6.55
C ILE A 175 -9.73 7.29 -6.91
N GLN A 176 -10.24 6.87 -8.08
CA GLN A 176 -11.62 7.12 -8.49
C GLN A 176 -12.54 5.90 -8.34
N GLY A 177 -11.98 4.68 -8.40
CA GLY A 177 -12.73 3.44 -8.25
C GLY A 177 -13.12 3.18 -6.80
N GLN A 178 -14.37 2.78 -6.57
CA GLN A 178 -14.87 2.49 -5.22
C GLN A 178 -14.28 1.18 -4.66
N ASP A 179 -13.96 0.23 -5.53
CA ASP A 179 -13.48 -1.11 -5.16
C ASP A 179 -12.01 -1.38 -5.50
N THR A 180 -11.28 -0.36 -5.97
CA THR A 180 -9.84 -0.47 -6.28
C THR A 180 -9.08 -0.98 -5.05
N THR A 181 -8.37 -2.09 -5.18
CA THR A 181 -7.51 -2.59 -4.09
C THR A 181 -6.17 -1.86 -4.11
N ILE A 182 -5.75 -1.34 -2.96
CA ILE A 182 -4.37 -0.87 -2.76
C ILE A 182 -3.52 -2.04 -2.29
N GLY A 183 -2.57 -2.42 -3.12
CA GLY A 183 -1.78 -3.64 -2.99
C GLY A 183 -0.85 -3.69 -1.78
N ILE A 184 -0.38 -4.91 -1.48
CA ILE A 184 0.66 -5.17 -0.48
C ILE A 184 1.87 -4.26 -0.75
N GLN A 185 2.29 -3.50 0.27
CA GLN A 185 3.46 -2.62 0.23
C GLN A 185 3.44 -1.58 -0.91
N ALA A 186 2.27 -1.24 -1.46
CA ALA A 186 2.15 -0.42 -2.67
C ALA A 186 2.93 0.92 -2.61
N PHE A 187 3.01 1.54 -1.44
CA PHE A 187 3.72 2.79 -1.21
C PHE A 187 4.76 2.67 -0.07
N GLU A 188 5.26 1.45 0.18
CA GLU A 188 6.17 1.21 1.29
C GLU A 188 7.50 1.98 1.11
N LYS A 189 7.91 2.74 2.14
CA LYS A 189 9.13 3.56 2.18
C LYS A 189 9.24 4.57 1.03
N GLY A 190 8.11 4.88 0.39
CA GLY A 190 8.03 5.82 -0.73
C GLY A 190 7.82 7.28 -0.30
N ARG A 191 7.74 8.16 -1.30
CA ARG A 191 7.54 9.59 -1.10
C ARG A 191 6.08 10.04 -1.05
N LEU A 192 5.13 9.10 -0.99
CA LEU A 192 3.69 9.41 -0.97
C LEU A 192 3.34 10.34 0.19
N GLN A 193 2.82 11.53 -0.12
CA GLN A 193 2.39 12.54 0.85
C GLN A 193 0.86 12.57 1.02
N LYS A 194 0.13 12.21 -0.04
CA LYS A 194 -1.34 12.30 -0.08
C LYS A 194 -1.93 11.18 -0.93
N ILE A 195 -2.95 10.54 -0.38
CA ILE A 195 -3.85 9.67 -1.13
C ILE A 195 -5.30 10.07 -0.84
N THR A 196 -6.13 10.08 -1.88
CA THR A 196 -7.57 10.35 -1.77
C THR A 196 -8.37 9.23 -2.41
N PHE A 197 -9.53 8.95 -1.82
CA PHE A 197 -10.44 7.90 -2.24
C PHE A 197 -11.80 8.52 -2.59
N PRO A 198 -12.60 7.88 -3.47
CA PRO A 198 -13.94 8.37 -3.75
C PRO A 198 -14.84 8.26 -2.51
N LYS A 199 -15.98 8.95 -2.53
CA LYS A 199 -17.05 8.74 -1.54
C LYS A 199 -17.48 7.27 -1.57
N LYS A 200 -17.78 6.70 -0.40
CA LYS A 200 -18.15 5.27 -0.24
C LYS A 200 -17.09 4.31 -0.81
N TYR A 201 -15.82 4.62 -0.62
CA TYR A 201 -14.76 3.69 -0.98
C TYR A 201 -14.83 2.41 -0.13
N HIS A 202 -14.81 1.28 -0.82
CA HIS A 202 -14.95 -0.08 -0.31
C HIS A 202 -13.78 -0.99 -0.70
N GLY A 203 -12.77 -0.46 -1.41
CA GLY A 203 -11.58 -1.20 -1.82
C GLY A 203 -10.73 -1.67 -0.63
N LYS A 204 -9.95 -2.73 -0.84
CA LYS A 204 -9.05 -3.26 0.20
C LYS A 204 -7.81 -2.39 0.30
N LEU A 205 -7.29 -2.22 1.52
CA LEU A 205 -5.98 -1.64 1.81
C LEU A 205 -5.12 -2.76 2.39
N GLU A 206 -4.20 -3.31 1.63
CA GLU A 206 -3.49 -4.54 2.00
C GLU A 206 -2.30 -4.31 2.96
N TYR A 207 -1.62 -5.39 3.31
CA TYR A 207 -0.50 -5.40 4.26
C TYR A 207 0.55 -4.33 3.94
N ARG A 208 0.88 -3.50 4.94
CA ARG A 208 1.92 -2.46 4.84
C ARG A 208 1.76 -1.48 3.66
N ALA A 209 0.57 -1.31 3.09
CA ALA A 209 0.39 -0.52 1.87
C ALA A 209 0.98 0.90 1.94
N PHE A 210 1.00 1.55 3.12
CA PHE A 210 1.60 2.88 3.32
C PHE A 210 2.81 2.88 4.28
N SER A 211 3.33 1.71 4.66
CA SER A 211 4.41 1.57 5.65
C SER A 211 5.62 2.45 5.29
N GLY A 212 6.10 3.31 6.18
CA GLY A 212 7.28 4.15 5.96
C GLY A 212 7.10 5.28 4.94
N SER A 213 5.87 5.48 4.42
CA SER A 213 5.58 6.58 3.50
C SER A 213 5.63 7.95 4.19
N GLN A 214 5.61 9.01 3.39
CA GLN A 214 5.65 10.40 3.84
C GLN A 214 4.25 10.98 4.11
N ILE A 215 3.21 10.15 4.22
CA ILE A 215 1.83 10.59 4.31
C ILE A 215 1.60 11.42 5.57
N GLU A 216 1.00 12.60 5.42
CA GLU A 216 0.76 13.50 6.54
C GLU A 216 -0.62 13.35 7.17
N SER A 217 -1.62 13.06 6.33
CA SER A 217 -2.98 12.87 6.79
C SER A 217 -3.70 11.80 5.99
N PHE A 218 -4.64 11.13 6.64
CA PHE A 218 -5.42 10.06 6.05
C PHE A 218 -6.89 10.20 6.41
N VAL A 219 -7.78 10.06 5.43
CA VAL A 219 -9.22 9.93 5.66
C VAL A 219 -9.55 8.44 5.66
N TRP A 220 -10.05 7.95 6.79
CA TRP A 220 -10.40 6.55 6.97
C TRP A 220 -11.57 6.16 6.06
N PRO A 221 -11.51 5.04 5.33
CA PRO A 221 -12.59 4.63 4.43
C PRO A 221 -13.80 4.09 5.20
N ASP A 222 -14.96 4.11 4.55
CA ASP A 222 -16.18 3.54 5.10
C ASP A 222 -16.25 2.02 4.80
N HIS A 223 -15.76 1.24 5.76
CA HIS A 223 -15.81 -0.22 5.76
C HIS A 223 -16.81 -0.74 6.81
N SER A 224 -17.97 -0.11 6.92
CA SER A 224 -19.05 -0.46 7.85
C SER A 224 -19.70 -1.83 7.63
N SER A 225 -19.45 -2.51 6.50
CA SER A 225 -19.99 -3.84 6.23
C SER A 225 -19.48 -4.94 7.17
N SER A 226 -20.22 -6.05 7.30
CA SER A 226 -19.91 -7.18 8.21
C SER A 226 -18.50 -7.75 8.05
N ASN A 227 -17.94 -7.68 6.84
CA ASN A 227 -16.60 -8.15 6.51
C ASN A 227 -15.58 -7.02 6.28
N GLY A 228 -15.93 -5.77 6.60
CA GLY A 228 -15.07 -4.60 6.39
C GLY A 228 -13.74 -4.66 7.16
N TRP A 229 -13.67 -5.42 8.26
CA TRP A 229 -12.41 -5.68 8.97
C TRP A 229 -11.37 -6.42 8.13
N ARG A 230 -11.78 -7.24 7.15
CA ARG A 230 -10.88 -7.96 6.23
C ARG A 230 -10.28 -7.05 5.16
N LYS A 231 -10.78 -5.81 5.05
CA LYS A 231 -10.36 -4.84 4.04
C LYS A 231 -9.22 -3.92 4.52
N ILE A 232 -8.77 -4.03 5.77
CA ILE A 232 -7.65 -3.23 6.30
C ILE A 232 -6.54 -4.17 6.78
N GLY A 233 -5.42 -4.13 6.07
CA GLY A 233 -4.23 -4.93 6.33
C GLY A 233 -3.47 -4.48 7.58
N THR A 234 -2.69 -5.40 8.15
CA THR A 234 -1.84 -5.13 9.31
C THR A 234 -0.70 -4.17 8.94
N SER A 235 -0.19 -3.44 9.93
CA SER A 235 0.95 -2.52 9.76
C SER A 235 0.79 -1.45 8.67
N LEU A 236 -0.47 -1.07 8.37
CA LEU A 236 -0.82 -0.20 7.25
C LEU A 236 0.02 1.10 7.16
N PHE A 237 0.25 1.80 8.27
CA PHE A 237 1.04 3.03 8.38
C PHE A 237 2.28 2.86 9.27
N ASN A 238 2.78 1.63 9.47
CA ASN A 238 4.00 1.42 10.27
C ASN A 238 5.13 2.34 9.77
N GLY A 239 5.83 3.07 10.63
CA GLY A 239 6.94 3.95 10.25
C GLY A 239 6.53 5.25 9.53
N CYS A 240 5.25 5.58 9.44
CA CYS A 240 4.80 6.86 8.87
C CYS A 240 5.09 8.02 9.83
N LYS A 241 6.35 8.44 9.91
CA LYS A 241 6.84 9.45 10.86
C LYS A 241 6.23 10.84 10.65
N LYS A 242 5.69 11.12 9.45
CA LYS A 242 5.01 12.38 9.12
C LYS A 242 3.51 12.38 9.39
N LEU A 243 2.88 11.21 9.60
CA LEU A 243 1.44 11.10 9.81
C LEU A 243 1.04 11.84 11.09
N LYS A 244 0.32 12.95 10.93
CA LYS A 244 -0.14 13.83 12.02
C LYS A 244 -1.64 13.69 12.29
N LYS A 245 -2.43 13.28 11.29
CA LYS A 245 -3.90 13.29 11.38
C LYS A 245 -4.55 12.10 10.68
N VAL A 246 -5.40 11.39 11.40
CA VAL A 246 -6.35 10.44 10.82
C VAL A 246 -7.76 10.96 11.08
N THR A 247 -8.54 11.13 10.01
CA THR A 247 -9.91 11.63 10.07
C THR A 247 -10.88 10.50 9.77
N PHE A 248 -11.87 10.29 10.64
CA PHE A 248 -12.94 9.32 10.42
C PHE A 248 -14.18 10.06 9.90
N PRO A 249 -14.83 9.58 8.81
CA PRO A 249 -16.12 10.09 8.35
C PRO A 249 -17.17 10.21 9.47
N LYS A 250 -18.07 11.20 9.36
CA LYS A 250 -19.04 11.56 10.41
C LYS A 250 -19.96 10.39 10.82
N TYR A 251 -20.28 9.53 9.86
CA TYR A 251 -21.14 8.36 10.02
C TYR A 251 -20.32 7.13 9.64
N LEU A 252 -20.06 6.26 10.61
CA LEU A 252 -19.39 4.97 10.41
C LEU A 252 -19.95 4.00 11.44
N ASP A 253 -20.53 2.89 11.04
CA ASP A 253 -21.03 1.92 12.03
C ASP A 253 -19.87 1.25 12.77
N TYR A 254 -18.78 1.01 12.05
CA TYR A 254 -17.71 0.15 12.50
C TYR A 254 -16.32 0.64 12.08
N VAL A 255 -15.37 0.61 13.01
CA VAL A 255 -13.95 0.87 12.75
C VAL A 255 -13.11 -0.30 13.26
N TYR A 256 -12.28 -0.85 12.38
CA TYR A 256 -11.29 -1.88 12.72
C TYR A 256 -9.87 -1.36 12.47
N ILE A 257 -9.10 -1.22 13.54
CA ILE A 257 -7.69 -0.84 13.48
C ILE A 257 -6.86 -2.08 13.79
N PRO A 258 -6.18 -2.69 12.79
CA PRO A 258 -5.42 -3.92 12.97
C PRO A 258 -4.12 -3.72 13.75
N SER A 259 -3.47 -4.84 14.09
CA SER A 259 -2.15 -4.87 14.71
C SER A 259 -1.12 -4.08 13.89
N GLY A 260 -0.26 -3.33 14.59
CA GLY A 260 0.82 -2.53 14.00
C GLY A 260 0.40 -1.33 13.14
N CYS A 261 -0.91 -1.09 12.94
CA CYS A 261 -1.43 -0.11 11.98
C CYS A 261 -0.76 1.27 12.06
N PHE A 262 -0.46 1.79 13.24
CA PHE A 262 0.16 3.11 13.46
C PHE A 262 1.54 3.04 14.16
N SER A 263 2.27 1.93 14.02
CA SER A 263 3.56 1.72 14.69
C SER A 263 4.56 2.75 14.22
N ASP A 264 5.34 3.35 15.13
CA ASP A 264 6.30 4.39 14.78
C ASP A 264 5.73 5.62 14.04
N CYS A 265 4.41 5.84 14.15
CA CYS A 265 3.76 7.09 13.75
C CYS A 265 3.97 8.18 14.83
N LYS A 266 5.22 8.63 15.02
CA LYS A 266 5.61 9.51 16.14
C LYS A 266 4.82 10.82 16.24
N LYS A 267 4.35 11.36 15.12
CA LYS A 267 3.54 12.60 15.07
C LYS A 267 2.04 12.39 15.32
N LEU A 268 1.53 11.16 15.21
CA LEU A 268 0.12 10.86 15.42
C LEU A 268 -0.15 10.67 16.92
N LYS A 269 -0.47 11.76 17.62
CA LYS A 269 -0.62 11.77 19.09
C LYS A 269 -1.92 11.12 19.57
N GLN A 270 -3.01 11.26 18.82
CA GLN A 270 -4.34 10.80 19.23
C GLN A 270 -5.21 10.40 18.03
N LEU A 271 -6.21 9.57 18.28
CA LEU A 271 -7.30 9.29 17.36
C LEU A 271 -8.61 9.84 17.94
N THR A 272 -9.43 10.47 17.08
CA THR A 272 -10.73 11.04 17.50
C THR A 272 -11.85 10.42 16.68
N PHE A 273 -12.70 9.65 17.36
CA PHE A 273 -13.84 8.95 16.80
C PHE A 273 -15.11 9.83 16.88
N PRO A 274 -15.88 9.98 15.78
CA PRO A 274 -17.13 10.75 15.77
C PRO A 274 -18.22 10.20 16.69
N ARG A 275 -19.33 10.94 16.82
CA ARG A 275 -20.43 10.61 17.73
C ARG A 275 -21.16 9.33 17.33
N ASN A 276 -21.31 9.10 16.04
CA ASN A 276 -22.16 8.07 15.45
C ASN A 276 -21.29 6.90 15.00
N ILE A 277 -20.65 6.24 15.97
CA ILE A 277 -19.94 4.97 15.76
C ILE A 277 -20.42 3.94 16.76
N ASP A 278 -20.89 2.81 16.26
CA ASP A 278 -21.41 1.72 17.10
C ASP A 278 -20.29 0.92 17.74
N LYS A 279 -19.21 0.66 17.00
CA LYS A 279 -18.14 -0.22 17.48
C LYS A 279 -16.76 0.15 16.91
N VAL A 280 -15.78 0.18 17.80
CA VAL A 280 -14.36 0.33 17.46
C VAL A 280 -13.61 -0.88 17.99
N ILE A 281 -12.99 -1.64 17.08
CA ILE A 281 -12.01 -2.67 17.43
C ILE A 281 -10.60 -2.12 17.20
N TYR A 282 -9.81 -2.10 18.27
CA TYR A 282 -8.46 -1.55 18.29
C TYR A 282 -7.45 -2.64 18.65
N LYS A 283 -6.89 -3.31 17.64
CA LYS A 283 -5.90 -4.41 17.77
C LYS A 283 -4.44 -3.93 17.73
N TYR A 284 -4.20 -2.64 17.52
CA TYR A 284 -2.88 -2.02 17.36
C TYR A 284 -1.85 -2.42 18.43
N MET A 285 -0.54 -2.57 18.15
CA MET A 285 0.52 -2.71 19.17
C MET A 285 1.87 -2.15 18.69
N GLY A 286 2.61 -1.55 19.62
CA GLY A 286 3.77 -0.66 19.41
C GLY A 286 3.86 0.49 20.43
N VAL A 287 2.98 0.51 21.45
CA VAL A 287 2.91 1.57 22.47
C VAL A 287 3.03 0.98 23.88
N SER A 288 4.03 1.45 24.62
CA SER A 288 4.18 1.37 26.08
C SER A 288 4.58 2.74 26.63
N ASP A 289 4.72 2.90 27.96
CA ASP A 289 5.20 4.17 28.54
C ASP A 289 6.64 4.47 28.10
N ASN A 290 7.45 3.43 27.83
CA ASN A 290 8.84 3.56 27.39
C ASN A 290 9.07 3.35 25.88
N GLN A 291 8.02 3.07 25.12
CA GLN A 291 8.04 3.02 23.64
C GLN A 291 6.77 3.70 23.11
N PRO A 292 6.67 5.05 23.15
CA PRO A 292 5.43 5.78 22.89
C PRO A 292 5.15 6.01 21.39
N TYR A 293 5.51 5.05 20.55
CA TYR A 293 5.53 5.18 19.10
C TYR A 293 4.14 4.95 18.48
N GLY A 294 3.29 5.99 18.49
CA GLY A 294 1.95 6.00 17.89
C GLY A 294 0.89 6.72 18.75
N PRO A 295 -0.41 6.58 18.43
CA PRO A 295 -1.48 7.29 19.12
C PRO A 295 -1.66 6.84 20.58
N ARG A 296 -1.34 7.74 21.51
CA ARG A 296 -1.38 7.50 22.96
C ARG A 296 -2.73 7.80 23.60
N LYS A 297 -3.64 8.40 22.84
CA LYS A 297 -4.97 8.82 23.31
C LYS A 297 -6.05 8.47 22.29
N LEU A 298 -7.10 7.82 22.76
CA LEU A 298 -8.34 7.62 22.00
C LEU A 298 -9.42 8.54 22.54
N VAL A 299 -10.03 9.32 21.67
CA VAL A 299 -11.10 10.27 21.99
C VAL A 299 -12.37 9.81 21.32
N PHE A 300 -13.43 9.56 22.09
CA PHE A 300 -14.75 9.20 21.56
C PHE A 300 -15.71 10.35 21.80
N LYS A 301 -16.33 10.88 20.74
CA LYS A 301 -17.31 11.96 20.89
C LYS A 301 -18.68 11.44 21.33
N GLY A 302 -19.00 10.16 21.08
CA GLY A 302 -20.29 9.53 21.40
C GLY A 302 -20.29 8.74 22.70
N LYS A 303 -21.47 8.57 23.32
CA LYS A 303 -21.65 7.78 24.55
C LYS A 303 -21.77 6.26 24.29
N ASN A 304 -22.23 5.89 23.09
CA ASN A 304 -22.69 4.54 22.78
C ASN A 304 -21.64 3.65 22.09
N THR A 305 -20.46 4.18 21.73
CA THR A 305 -19.45 3.42 21.01
C THR A 305 -18.91 2.26 21.85
N ARG A 306 -19.08 1.03 21.34
CA ARG A 306 -18.51 -0.18 21.93
C ARG A 306 -17.04 -0.28 21.56
N LEU A 307 -16.16 0.04 22.51
CA LEU A 307 -14.72 -0.16 22.35
C LEU A 307 -14.34 -1.60 22.70
N ARG A 308 -13.53 -2.23 21.85
CA ARG A 308 -12.89 -3.52 22.11
C ARG A 308 -11.42 -3.47 21.68
N GLY A 309 -10.54 -3.93 22.54
CA GLY A 309 -9.13 -4.13 22.27
C GLY A 309 -8.78 -5.57 21.88
N LEU A 310 -7.55 -5.96 22.16
CA LEU A 310 -6.99 -7.29 21.94
C LEU A 310 -7.19 -8.15 23.20
N LYS A 311 -7.46 -9.45 23.05
CA LYS A 311 -7.37 -10.35 24.21
C LYS A 311 -5.90 -10.64 24.47
N ALA A 312 -5.47 -10.58 25.73
CA ALA A 312 -4.10 -10.94 26.08
C ALA A 312 -3.74 -12.37 25.63
N ALA A 313 -4.71 -13.29 25.58
CA ALA A 313 -4.53 -14.63 25.02
C ALA A 313 -4.12 -14.64 23.54
N GLU A 314 -4.79 -13.82 22.71
CA GLU A 314 -4.53 -13.69 21.27
C GLU A 314 -3.11 -13.17 21.00
N PHE A 315 -2.54 -12.43 21.95
CA PHE A 315 -1.25 -11.76 21.78
C PHE A 315 -0.08 -12.51 22.39
N LEU A 316 -0.24 -13.06 23.60
CA LEU A 316 0.88 -13.52 24.40
C LEU A 316 1.20 -15.01 24.22
N ASN A 317 0.48 -15.72 23.35
CA ASN A 317 0.47 -17.18 23.34
C ASN A 317 0.26 -17.72 24.78
N SER A 318 -0.79 -17.22 25.42
CA SER A 318 -1.02 -17.21 26.89
C SER A 318 -0.91 -18.55 27.62
N ASN A 319 -0.92 -19.68 26.90
CA ASN A 319 -0.70 -21.00 27.49
C ASN A 319 0.69 -21.13 28.13
N ARG A 320 1.73 -20.49 27.57
CA ARG A 320 3.10 -20.51 28.12
C ARG A 320 3.27 -19.53 29.30
N VAL A 321 2.76 -18.31 29.17
CA VAL A 321 2.89 -17.26 30.20
C VAL A 321 2.04 -17.56 31.45
N GLY A 322 0.82 -18.07 31.27
CA GLY A 322 -0.06 -18.43 32.39
C GLY A 322 0.52 -19.53 33.28
N LYS A 323 1.10 -20.58 32.67
CA LYS A 323 1.75 -21.69 33.38
C LYS A 323 3.03 -21.25 34.11
N LYS A 324 3.89 -20.47 33.45
CA LYS A 324 5.20 -20.05 34.00
C LYS A 324 5.10 -19.01 35.13
N TYR A 325 4.07 -18.15 35.13
CA TYR A 325 3.99 -17.02 36.06
C TYR A 325 2.78 -17.00 36.99
N LYS A 326 1.91 -18.03 36.93
CA LYS A 326 0.68 -18.14 37.73
C LYS A 326 -0.23 -16.90 37.64
N ILE A 327 -0.27 -16.25 36.48
CA ILE A 327 -1.18 -15.12 36.21
C ILE A 327 -2.17 -15.55 35.12
N ASP A 328 -3.47 -15.52 35.40
CA ASP A 328 -4.49 -15.65 34.36
C ASP A 328 -4.58 -14.36 33.54
N LEU A 329 -3.85 -14.35 32.43
CA LEU A 329 -3.92 -13.29 31.42
C LEU A 329 -4.96 -13.61 30.33
N LYS A 330 -5.51 -14.83 30.28
CA LYS A 330 -6.34 -15.28 29.15
C LYS A 330 -7.59 -14.42 28.98
N LYS A 331 -8.20 -14.01 30.10
CA LYS A 331 -9.44 -13.23 30.12
C LYS A 331 -9.22 -11.72 30.04
N LYS A 332 -7.98 -11.24 30.19
CA LYS A 332 -7.69 -9.80 30.26
C LYS A 332 -7.80 -9.13 28.89
N ASP A 333 -8.55 -8.04 28.86
CA ASP A 333 -8.66 -7.13 27.73
C ASP A 333 -7.44 -6.17 27.71
N LEU A 334 -6.68 -6.19 26.62
CA LEU A 334 -5.60 -5.26 26.37
C LEU A 334 -6.07 -4.13 25.45
N LEU A 335 -5.86 -2.89 25.89
CA LEU A 335 -6.00 -1.70 25.06
C LEU A 335 -4.68 -0.96 25.02
N THR A 336 -4.12 -0.92 23.83
CA THR A 336 -2.74 -0.52 23.52
C THR A 336 -2.64 0.96 23.21
N THR A 337 -3.26 1.72 24.11
CA THR A 337 -3.23 3.16 24.19
C THR A 337 -3.05 3.53 25.66
N ILE A 338 -2.64 4.77 25.94
CA ILE A 338 -2.40 5.19 27.32
C ILE A 338 -3.69 5.71 27.94
N LYS A 339 -4.44 6.51 27.19
CA LYS A 339 -5.60 7.24 27.70
C LYS A 339 -6.83 7.10 26.81
N VAL A 340 -7.99 6.85 27.41
CA VAL A 340 -9.30 6.99 26.76
C VAL A 340 -10.01 8.22 27.28
N VAL A 341 -10.57 9.04 26.39
CA VAL A 341 -11.38 10.21 26.74
C VAL A 341 -12.72 10.12 26.05
N ALA A 342 -13.83 10.19 26.80
CA ALA A 342 -15.18 10.05 26.27
C ALA A 342 -16.23 10.66 27.23
N PRO A 343 -17.50 10.82 26.84
CA PRO A 343 -18.55 11.34 27.72
C PRO A 343 -18.70 10.54 29.02
N LYS A 344 -19.24 11.20 30.06
CA LYS A 344 -19.63 10.53 31.31
C LYS A 344 -20.56 9.34 31.03
N LYS A 345 -20.40 8.26 31.80
CA LYS A 345 -21.17 7.00 31.70
C LYS A 345 -21.11 6.30 30.32
N SER A 346 -20.20 6.69 29.42
CA SER A 346 -20.07 6.08 28.08
C SER A 346 -19.56 4.64 28.10
N LYS A 347 -19.95 3.84 27.09
CA LYS A 347 -19.47 2.45 26.91
C LYS A 347 -17.95 2.37 26.74
N ALA A 348 -17.33 3.37 26.12
CA ALA A 348 -15.88 3.46 25.98
C ALA A 348 -15.16 3.63 27.34
N ILE A 349 -15.70 4.45 28.26
CA ILE A 349 -15.15 4.58 29.62
C ILE A 349 -15.36 3.29 30.41
N GLN A 350 -16.54 2.66 30.31
CA GLN A 350 -16.80 1.38 30.97
C GLN A 350 -15.79 0.31 30.53
N TYR A 351 -15.45 0.26 29.23
CA TYR A 351 -14.40 -0.62 28.73
C TYR A 351 -13.01 -0.24 29.25
N ALA A 352 -12.64 1.04 29.24
CA ALA A 352 -11.33 1.51 29.69
C ALA A 352 -11.07 1.18 31.18
N LYS A 353 -12.09 1.25 32.05
CA LYS A 353 -11.97 0.90 33.48
C LYS A 353 -11.54 -0.56 33.73
N LYS A 354 -12.01 -1.48 32.88
CA LYS A 354 -11.68 -2.91 33.01
C LYS A 354 -10.40 -3.30 32.24
N ALA A 355 -10.08 -2.59 31.17
CA ALA A 355 -8.94 -2.89 30.30
C ALA A 355 -7.57 -2.59 30.95
N TYR A 356 -6.56 -3.31 30.46
CA TYR A 356 -5.16 -3.12 30.81
C TYR A 356 -4.38 -2.58 29.61
N ARG A 357 -3.34 -1.80 29.88
CA ARG A 357 -2.35 -1.35 28.91
C ARG A 357 -0.99 -1.92 29.28
N ILE A 358 -0.08 -1.91 28.32
CA ILE A 358 1.33 -2.18 28.60
C ILE A 358 1.96 -0.91 29.16
N GLN A 359 2.51 -1.03 30.36
CA GLN A 359 3.23 0.01 31.05
C GLN A 359 4.68 0.09 30.57
N LYS A 360 5.44 -1.01 30.66
CA LYS A 360 6.84 -1.07 30.25
C LYS A 360 7.12 -2.35 29.49
N ILE A 361 8.05 -2.26 28.54
CA ILE A 361 8.63 -3.39 27.81
C ILE A 361 10.13 -3.37 28.08
N TYR A 362 10.71 -4.48 28.50
CA TYR A 362 12.15 -4.59 28.77
C TYR A 362 12.81 -5.26 27.57
N LYS A 363 13.75 -4.57 26.91
CA LYS A 363 14.53 -5.12 25.78
C LYS A 363 15.71 -5.94 26.33
N ASN A 364 16.06 -7.03 25.65
CA ASN A 364 17.35 -7.70 25.82
C ASN A 364 18.35 -7.11 24.82
N SER A 365 19.58 -6.83 25.25
CA SER A 365 20.58 -6.06 24.49
C SER A 365 21.32 -6.87 23.42
N SER A 366 21.06 -8.17 23.28
CA SER A 366 21.85 -9.10 22.48
C SER A 366 21.16 -9.68 21.23
N VAL A 367 20.01 -9.14 20.79
CA VAL A 367 19.30 -9.66 19.62
C VAL A 367 18.95 -8.54 18.63
N ASP A 368 19.20 -8.85 17.35
CA ASP A 368 19.28 -7.99 16.17
C ASP A 368 18.10 -7.02 15.91
N ASN A 369 18.36 -5.98 15.12
CA ASN A 369 17.54 -4.78 14.85
C ASN A 369 16.12 -4.97 14.24
N ASP A 370 15.60 -6.20 14.18
CA ASP A 370 14.29 -6.49 13.59
C ASP A 370 13.19 -6.47 14.66
N LEU A 371 12.46 -5.35 14.75
CA LEU A 371 11.42 -5.01 15.75
C LEU A 371 10.31 -6.06 15.96
N TRP A 372 10.25 -7.11 15.12
CA TRP A 372 9.23 -8.16 15.16
C TRP A 372 9.78 -9.57 15.48
N LYS A 373 11.11 -9.78 15.48
CA LYS A 373 11.72 -11.06 15.90
C LYS A 373 11.92 -11.16 17.42
N ASP A 374 11.75 -10.05 18.15
CA ASP A 374 11.61 -10.05 19.61
C ASP A 374 10.29 -10.72 20.01
N LEU A 375 10.27 -12.05 20.01
CA LEU A 375 9.17 -12.85 20.51
C LEU A 375 9.03 -12.57 22.02
N TRP A 376 8.11 -11.67 22.39
CA TRP A 376 7.72 -11.39 23.78
C TRP A 376 7.20 -12.63 24.54
N HIS A 377 7.09 -13.76 23.83
CA HIS A 377 6.72 -15.08 24.34
C HIS A 377 7.74 -15.70 25.29
N GLU A 378 9.01 -15.27 25.29
CA GLU A 378 10.04 -15.83 26.17
C GLU A 378 10.16 -15.15 27.54
N TYR A 379 9.67 -13.92 27.65
CA TYR A 379 9.92 -13.05 28.79
C TYR A 379 8.64 -12.74 29.55
N GLY A 380 8.26 -13.52 30.57
CA GLY A 380 7.13 -13.12 31.44
C GLY A 380 7.48 -12.02 32.43
N LYS A 381 7.41 -12.25 33.75
CA LYS A 381 7.42 -11.17 34.77
C LYS A 381 8.55 -10.11 34.65
N LYS A 382 9.65 -10.39 33.93
CA LYS A 382 10.74 -9.43 33.64
C LYS A 382 10.70 -8.79 32.22
N GLY A 383 9.81 -9.20 31.33
CA GLY A 383 9.72 -8.74 29.93
C GLY A 383 8.71 -7.62 29.66
N TYR A 384 7.64 -7.53 30.45
CA TYR A 384 6.70 -6.40 30.39
C TYR A 384 5.90 -6.22 31.68
N LYS A 385 5.41 -4.99 31.92
CA LYS A 385 4.54 -4.63 33.05
C LYS A 385 3.18 -4.16 32.52
N LEU A 386 2.08 -4.61 33.12
CA LEU A 386 0.73 -4.13 32.80
C LEU A 386 0.26 -3.07 33.81
N ALA A 387 -0.51 -2.11 33.33
CA ALA A 387 -1.19 -1.11 34.16
C ALA A 387 -2.64 -0.95 33.71
N LYS A 388 -3.48 -0.30 34.52
CA LYS A 388 -4.82 0.10 34.07
C LYS A 388 -4.73 1.19 32.99
N VAL A 389 -5.63 1.12 32.02
CA VAL A 389 -5.81 2.18 31.04
C VAL A 389 -6.23 3.45 31.77
N LYS A 390 -5.57 4.58 31.49
CA LYS A 390 -6.00 5.86 32.05
C LYS A 390 -7.27 6.30 31.35
N TRP A 391 -8.17 6.99 32.05
CA TRP A 391 -9.38 7.51 31.45
C TRP A 391 -9.75 8.88 32.03
N SER A 392 -10.48 9.68 31.28
CA SER A 392 -11.09 10.92 31.76
C SER A 392 -12.33 11.26 30.94
N TYR A 393 -13.14 12.18 31.45
CA TYR A 393 -14.29 12.66 30.70
C TYR A 393 -13.89 13.69 29.63
N LEU A 394 -14.70 13.82 28.58
CA LEU A 394 -14.69 15.03 27.75
C LEU A 394 -15.04 16.23 28.62
N LYS A 395 -14.31 17.32 28.43
CA LYS A 395 -14.68 18.61 28.99
C LYS A 395 -15.94 19.12 28.31
#